data_AF-A0A7C1TNA6-F1
#
_entry.id   AF-A0A7C1TNA6-F1
#
_cell.length_a   1.000
_cell.length_b   1.000
_cell.length_c   1.000
_cell.angle_alpha   90.00
_cell.angle_beta   90.00
_cell.angle_gamma   90.00
#
_symmetry.space_group_name_H-M   'P 1'
#
loop_
_entity.id
_entity.type
_entity.pdbx_description
1 polymer ?
#
loop_
_entity_poly.entity_id
_entity_poly.type
_entity_poly.pdbx_seq_one_letter_code
_entity_poly.pdbx_strand_id
1 'polypeptide(L)' 'MNLITEIFLVALALSLLLQLWLDRRQIRHVLAHRDAVPEAFRDHIPLEAHRKAADYTV' A
#
# COMPACT_ATOMS: atom_id res chain seq x y z
N MET A 1 -32.54 -0.96 18.67
CA MET A 1 -31.63 0.00 18.02
C MET A 1 -30.81 0.69 19.07
N ASN A 2 -29.49 0.66 18.94
CA ASN A 2 -28.57 1.32 19.85
C ASN A 2 -27.66 2.19 18.98
N LEU A 3 -27.99 3.48 18.92
CA LEU A 3 -27.41 4.43 17.96
C LEU A 3 -25.88 4.46 18.02
N ILE A 4 -25.31 4.37 19.22
CA ILE A 4 -23.86 4.37 19.41
C ILE A 4 -23.23 3.12 18.78
N THR A 5 -23.85 1.95 18.96
CA THR A 5 -23.38 0.70 18.36
C THR A 5 -23.45 0.75 16.84
N GLU A 6 -24.52 1.30 16.28
CA GLU A 6 -24.68 1.44 14.83
C GLU A 6 -23.62 2.37 14.23
N ILE A 7 -23.38 3.54 14.84
CA ILE A 7 -22.33 4.48 14.44
C ILE A 7 -20.94 3.83 14.53
N PHE A 8 -20.67 3.11 15.63
CA PHE A 8 -19.40 2.42 15.82
C PHE A 8 -19.14 1.39 14.72
N LEU A 9 -20.14 0.56 14.40
CA LEU A 9 -20.00 -0.45 13.35
C LEU A 9 -19.77 0.17 11.97
N VAL A 10 -20.46 1.27 11.66
CA VAL A 10 -20.24 2.01 10.41
C VAL A 10 -18.83 2.59 10.35
N ALA A 11 -18.37 3.24 11.43
CA ALA A 11 -17.01 3.79 11.49
C ALA A 11 -15.94 2.70 11.37
N LEU A 12 -16.14 1.56 12.03
CA LEU A 12 -15.25 0.40 11.95
C LEU A 12 -15.19 -0.15 10.52
N ALA A 13 -16.34 -0.32 9.86
CA ALA A 13 -16.41 -0.79 8.49
C ALA A 13 -15.73 0.19 7.52
N LEU A 14 -15.97 1.50 7.66
CA LEU A 14 -15.33 2.53 6.85
C LEU A 14 -13.81 2.55 7.04
N SER A 15 -13.34 2.42 8.28
CA SER A 15 -11.90 2.34 8.60
C SER A 15 -11.25 1.14 7.91
N LEU A 16 -11.86 -0.04 8.04
CA LEU A 16 -11.37 -1.25 7.41
C LEU A 16 -11.35 -1.13 5.88
N LEU A 17 -12.43 -0.63 5.28
CA LEU A 17 -12.52 -0.42 3.83
C LEU A 17 -11.47 0.57 3.33
N LEU A 18 -11.25 1.65 4.07
CA LEU A 18 -10.25 2.67 3.74
C LEU A 18 -8.84 2.06 3.80
N GLN A 19 -8.52 1.31 4.84
CA GLN A 19 -7.23 0.63 4.97
C GLN A 19 -6.99 -0.35 3.81
N LEU A 20 -7.95 -1.23 3.53
CA LEU A 20 -7.86 -2.17 2.41
C LEU A 20 -7.73 -1.46 1.06
N TRP A 21 -8.39 -0.32 0.88
CA TRP A 21 -8.27 0.48 -0.34
C TRP A 21 -6.88 1.12 -0.47
N LEU A 22 -6.35 1.68 0.62
CA LEU A 22 -5.02 2.28 0.65
C LEU A 22 -3.92 1.24 0.40
N ASP A 23 -4.01 0.07 1.03
CA ASP A 23 -3.06 -1.02 0.82
C ASP A 23 -3.04 -1.48 -0.64
N ARG A 24 -4.23 -1.69 -1.23
CA ARG A 24 -4.35 -2.02 -2.66
C ARG A 24 -3.80 -0.92 -3.57
N ARG A 25 -3.98 0.35 -3.21
CA ARG A 25 -3.41 1.48 -3.96
C ARG A 25 -1.89 1.45 -3.88
N GLN A 26 -1.32 1.22 -2.70
CA GLN A 26 0.12 1.15 -2.48
C GLN A 26 0.74 -0.02 -3.26
N ILE A 27 0.17 -1.22 -3.13
CA ILE A 27 0.64 -2.42 -3.84
C ILE A 27 0.65 -2.19 -5.35
N ARG A 28 -0.44 -1.67 -5.93
CA ARG A 28 -0.49 -1.38 -7.37
C ARG A 28 0.60 -0.39 -7.79
N HIS A 29 0.84 0.64 -6.99
CA HIS A 29 1.88 1.62 -7.27
C HIS A 29 3.29 1.00 -7.22
N VAL A 30 3.57 0.17 -6.21
CA VAL A 30 4.84 -0.55 -6.05
C VAL A 30 5.07 -1.49 -7.23
N LEU A 31 4.09 -2.32 -7.58
CA LEU A 31 4.19 -3.26 -8.71
C LEU A 31 4.40 -2.54 -10.04
N ALA A 32 3.76 -1.39 -10.26
CA ALA A 32 3.92 -0.62 -11.50
C ALA A 32 5.33 -0.02 -11.66
N HIS A 33 6.06 0.23 -10.57
CA HIS A 33 7.38 0.86 -10.59
C HIS A 33 8.53 -0.07 -10.16
N ARG A 34 8.26 -1.36 -9.93
CA ARG A 34 9.27 -2.33 -9.45
C ARG A 34 10.42 -2.54 -10.43
N ASP A 35 10.16 -2.34 -11.72
CA ASP A 35 11.10 -2.62 -12.80
C ASP A 35 11.97 -1.41 -13.21
N ALA A 36 11.82 -0.28 -12.50
CA ALA A 36 12.62 0.91 -12.74
C ALA A 36 13.07 1.54 -11.41
N VAL A 37 14.39 1.65 -11.22
CA VAL A 37 14.96 2.45 -10.14
C VAL A 37 14.81 3.93 -10.50
N PRO A 38 14.26 4.78 -9.60
CA PRO A 38 14.19 6.21 -9.84
C PRO A 38 15.58 6.81 -10.08
N GLU A 39 15.67 7.85 -10.91
CA GLU A 39 16.95 8.42 -11.34
C GLU A 39 17.88 8.79 -10.19
N ALA A 40 17.34 9.37 -9.13
CA ALA A 40 18.09 9.74 -7.94
C ALA A 40 18.80 8.57 -7.24
N PHE A 41 18.38 7.33 -7.47
CA PHE A 41 18.89 6.13 -6.77
C PHE A 41 19.61 5.15 -7.69
N ARG A 42 19.68 5.38 -9.01
CA ARG A 42 20.29 4.44 -9.97
C ARG A 42 21.73 4.07 -9.61
N ASP A 43 22.51 5.04 -9.10
CA ASP A 43 23.93 4.84 -8.77
C ASP A 43 24.15 4.21 -7.39
N HIS A 44 23.10 4.09 -6.58
CA HIS A 44 23.18 3.63 -5.19
C HIS A 44 22.56 2.26 -4.97
N ILE A 45 21.54 1.90 -5.77
CA ILE A 45 20.76 0.69 -5.59
C ILE A 45 20.64 -0.05 -6.93
N PRO A 46 21.17 -1.29 -7.03
CA PRO A 46 20.97 -2.09 -8.23
C PRO A 46 19.49 -2.46 -8.39
N LEU A 47 19.04 -2.60 -9.65
CA LEU A 47 17.65 -2.91 -9.98
C LEU A 47 17.12 -4.17 -9.26
N GLU A 48 17.98 -5.18 -9.09
CA GLU A 48 17.62 -6.41 -8.38
C GLU A 48 17.29 -6.17 -6.90
N ALA A 49 18.02 -5.27 -6.22
CA ALA A 49 17.75 -4.90 -4.84
C ALA A 49 16.44 -4.09 -4.72
N HIS A 50 16.15 -3.21 -5.68
CA HIS A 50 14.87 -2.48 -5.75
C HIS A 50 13.68 -3.43 -5.96
N ARG A 51 13.82 -4.39 -6.89
CA ARG A 51 12.82 -5.45 -7.09
C ARG A 51 12.59 -6.28 -5.83
N LYS A 52 13.67 -6.69 -5.16
CA LYS A 52 13.58 -7.43 -3.89
C LYS A 52 12.83 -6.63 -2.81
N ALA A 53 13.05 -5.32 -2.72
CA ALA A 53 12.32 -4.46 -1.79
C ALA A 53 10.84 -4.32 -2.17
N ALA A 54 10.53 -4.22 -3.47
CA ALA A 54 9.16 -4.21 -3.96
C ALA A 54 8.43 -5.53 -3.64
N ASP A 55 9.07 -6.68 -3.86
CA ASP A 55 8.52 -8.00 -3.57
C ASP A 55 8.33 -8.26 -2.06
N TYR A 56 9.11 -7.60 -1.19
CA TYR A 56 8.91 -7.68 0.27
C TYR A 56 7.74 -6.79 0.76
N THR A 57 7.36 -5.77 -0.03
CA THR A 57 6.31 -4.80 0.35
C THR A 57 4.90 -5.29 0.00
N VAL A 58 4.79 -6.21 -0.96
CA VAL A 58 3.53 -6.75 -1.49
C VAL A 58 3.25 -8.12 -0.91
#